data_AF-A0A2S1ZRA6-F1
#
_entry.id   AF-A0A2S1ZRA6-F1
#
_cell.length_a   1.000
_cell.length_b   1.000
_cell.length_c   1.000
_cell.angle_alpha   90.00
_cell.angle_beta   90.00
_cell.angle_gamma   90.00
#
_symmetry.space_group_name_H-M   'P 1'
#
loop_
_entity.id
_entity.type
_entity.pdbx_description
1 polymer ?
#
loop_
_entity_poly.entity_id
_entity_poly.type
_entity_poly.pdbx_seq_one_letter_code
_entity_poly.pdbx_strand_id
1 'polypeptide(L)'
;HYGRGLRFRMKSAILFVAVGLASWLSLADADVSKTQKQHDVNYLLWKVNEVLRDDKLKNLGETFNPEADKSHYDDGGEAVHLLMEEDKDHRLLEQKHWFSLFNSRHREEAIMLFEVLIHCKDWETFVSNAAYWRNHMNEGQFVYALYVAVLHHPLTEHVVLPPLYEVTPHMFTNDEVIQKAYNAKMTQTPGKFKSTFTGTKKNPEQRVAYFGEDIGMNTHHVFWHMEFPFWWKDSYGHKLDRKGENFYWVHNQLTHRFDHERMSNYLEPTKELDWSKPIDEGFAPHTTYKYGGQFPSRPDNINWDDVDGVARVRDMIITDNRIRDAIAHGYIVKEDGTKVDIMNDHGADILGDIIESSTYSPNVQYYGALHNTAHIMLGRQADPHGKYGLPPGVMEHFETATRDPAFFRLHKYMDNIFRDHKDSLPAYTTEDLTFDGITVTEFSVEGDLETYMEDFEYSLVNAVDDTPEIADVEISTIIPRLNHKEFSYHIAINNNNGVDKLATVRIFGWAHRDENGELFSFDEGRWAALELDKFWVKLHAGGNEFVRKSSEASVTVTDVPSFKTIMERTVD
;
A
#
# COMPACT_ATOMS: atom_id res chain seq x y z
N HIS A 1 -31.51 -48.15 17.22
CA HIS A 1 -31.42 -48.83 15.91
C HIS A 1 -30.96 -47.79 14.89
N TYR A 2 -29.73 -47.98 14.36
CA TYR A 2 -29.07 -47.35 13.19
C TYR A 2 -29.43 -45.88 12.84
N GLY A 3 -28.56 -44.87 12.89
CA GLY A 3 -27.10 -44.86 12.75
C GLY A 3 -26.71 -44.39 11.34
N ARG A 4 -26.28 -43.12 11.20
CA ARG A 4 -25.19 -42.64 10.33
C ARG A 4 -24.97 -41.14 10.56
N GLY A 5 -23.79 -40.81 11.09
CA GLY A 5 -23.36 -39.43 11.34
C GLY A 5 -22.82 -38.75 10.08
N LEU A 6 -23.06 -37.45 10.01
CA LEU A 6 -22.34 -36.53 9.12
C LEU A 6 -21.41 -35.68 10.01
N ARG A 7 -20.11 -35.93 9.91
CA ARG A 7 -19.08 -35.05 10.48
C ARG A 7 -18.96 -33.84 9.56
N PHE A 8 -19.46 -32.68 10.00
CA PHE A 8 -19.12 -31.39 9.41
C PHE A 8 -17.68 -31.03 9.82
N ARG A 9 -16.77 -31.00 8.84
CA ARG A 9 -15.45 -30.37 8.98
C ARG A 9 -15.56 -28.96 8.39
N MET A 10 -15.69 -27.97 9.25
CA MET A 10 -15.53 -26.55 8.93
C MET A 10 -14.03 -26.30 8.68
N LYS A 11 -13.66 -25.81 7.49
CA LYS A 11 -12.29 -25.48 7.11
C LYS A 11 -12.00 -24.03 7.48
N SER A 12 -11.02 -23.85 8.36
CA SER A 12 -10.45 -22.59 8.81
C SER A 12 -9.56 -21.97 7.72
N ALA A 13 -9.65 -20.64 7.58
CA ALA A 13 -8.74 -19.84 6.78
C ALA A 13 -7.40 -19.66 7.53
N ILE A 14 -6.34 -20.24 6.98
CA ILE A 14 -4.95 -19.80 7.19
C ILE A 14 -4.32 -19.77 5.80
N LEU A 15 -3.84 -18.59 5.42
CA LEU A 15 -3.09 -18.30 4.21
C LEU A 15 -1.75 -19.07 4.28
N PHE A 16 -1.66 -20.21 3.61
CA PHE A 16 -0.48 -20.77 2.90
C PHE A 16 -0.89 -22.11 2.22
N VAL A 17 -1.47 -21.97 1.03
CA VAL A 17 -1.40 -22.77 -0.21
C VAL A 17 -1.74 -24.29 -0.25
N ALA A 18 -2.74 -24.55 -1.13
CA ALA A 18 -3.01 -25.71 -2.01
C ALA A 18 -3.44 -27.10 -1.46
N VAL A 19 -4.52 -27.60 -2.06
CA VAL A 19 -4.74 -28.96 -2.66
C VAL A 19 -6.23 -29.30 -2.51
N GLY A 20 -7.00 -29.11 -3.59
CA GLY A 20 -8.41 -29.52 -3.60
C GLY A 20 -9.26 -29.11 -4.79
N LEU A 21 -8.79 -28.18 -5.65
CA LEU A 21 -9.42 -27.82 -6.93
C LEU A 21 -8.47 -27.97 -8.13
N ALA A 22 -7.23 -28.41 -7.89
CA ALA A 22 -6.18 -28.55 -8.90
C ALA A 22 -6.40 -29.71 -9.90
N SER A 23 -7.48 -30.50 -9.82
CA SER A 23 -7.65 -31.64 -10.71
C SER A 23 -8.39 -31.34 -12.02
N TRP A 24 -8.94 -30.13 -12.21
CA TRP A 24 -9.59 -29.72 -13.47
C TRP A 24 -8.99 -28.45 -14.11
N LEU A 25 -8.02 -27.80 -13.46
CA LEU A 25 -7.27 -26.65 -14.00
C LEU A 25 -5.79 -26.96 -14.27
N SER A 26 -5.30 -28.19 -13.99
CA SER A 26 -3.90 -28.58 -14.23
C SER A 26 -3.55 -28.93 -15.68
N LEU A 27 -4.18 -28.27 -16.65
CA LEU A 27 -3.88 -28.47 -18.07
C LEU A 27 -3.17 -27.27 -18.73
N ALA A 28 -2.75 -26.25 -17.96
CA ALA A 28 -2.04 -25.08 -18.50
C ALA A 28 -0.70 -24.71 -17.81
N ASP A 29 -0.36 -25.27 -16.65
CA ASP A 29 0.81 -24.86 -15.86
C ASP A 29 2.06 -25.76 -16.07
N ALA A 30 2.19 -26.38 -17.24
CA ALA A 30 3.17 -27.44 -17.46
C ALA A 30 4.53 -27.03 -18.05
N ASP A 31 4.74 -25.79 -18.54
CA ASP A 31 5.91 -25.52 -19.41
C ASP A 31 6.92 -24.44 -18.95
N VAL A 32 6.61 -23.52 -18.01
CA VAL A 32 7.57 -22.44 -17.63
C VAL A 32 8.03 -22.54 -16.18
N SER A 33 9.35 -22.62 -15.99
CA SER A 33 9.96 -22.72 -14.65
C SER A 33 9.74 -21.44 -13.84
N LYS A 34 9.65 -21.57 -12.50
CA LYS A 34 9.55 -20.42 -11.57
C LYS A 34 10.71 -19.44 -11.77
N THR A 35 11.93 -19.97 -12.00
CA THR A 35 13.12 -19.18 -12.30
C THR A 35 12.95 -18.34 -13.57
N GLN A 36 12.38 -18.91 -14.63
CA GLN A 36 12.12 -18.16 -15.87
C GLN A 36 11.03 -17.08 -15.66
N LYS A 37 9.97 -17.39 -14.90
CA LYS A 37 8.93 -16.40 -14.58
C LYS A 37 9.53 -15.20 -13.81
N GLN A 38 10.37 -15.49 -12.83
CA GLN A 38 11.08 -14.45 -12.07
C GLN A 38 12.06 -13.66 -12.96
N HIS A 39 12.83 -14.34 -13.82
CA HIS A 39 13.74 -13.70 -14.77
C HIS A 39 12.99 -12.72 -15.68
N ASP A 40 11.91 -13.18 -16.31
CA ASP A 40 11.08 -12.36 -17.22
C ASP A 40 10.58 -11.09 -16.51
N VAL A 41 10.01 -11.21 -15.30
CA VAL A 41 9.51 -10.04 -14.53
C VAL A 41 10.65 -9.10 -14.12
N ASN A 42 11.79 -9.65 -13.72
CA ASN A 42 12.94 -8.82 -13.37
C ASN A 42 13.41 -7.96 -14.56
N TYR A 43 13.54 -8.55 -15.75
CA TYR A 43 14.02 -7.81 -16.93
C TYR A 43 12.97 -6.88 -17.53
N LEU A 44 11.67 -7.14 -17.30
CA LEU A 44 10.60 -6.17 -17.58
C LEU A 44 10.74 -4.90 -16.73
N LEU A 45 11.12 -5.04 -15.46
CA LEU A 45 11.25 -3.93 -14.50
C LEU A 45 12.65 -3.29 -14.47
N TRP A 46 13.66 -3.97 -15.03
CA TRP A 46 15.02 -3.43 -15.13
C TRP A 46 15.06 -2.28 -16.15
N LYS A 47 15.66 -1.15 -15.74
CA LYS A 47 15.85 0.04 -16.58
C LYS A 47 14.57 0.44 -17.32
N VAL A 48 13.47 0.56 -16.58
CA VAL A 48 12.12 0.75 -17.16
C VAL A 48 11.99 2.01 -18.03
N ASN A 49 12.87 3.01 -17.84
CA ASN A 49 12.94 4.24 -18.63
C ASN A 49 13.69 4.08 -19.99
N GLU A 50 14.25 2.90 -20.25
CA GLU A 50 15.06 2.56 -21.42
C GLU A 50 14.45 1.38 -22.19
N VAL A 51 14.99 1.10 -23.37
CA VAL A 51 14.63 -0.09 -24.15
C VAL A 51 14.94 -1.39 -23.38
N LEU A 52 14.15 -2.43 -23.66
CA LEU A 52 14.37 -3.78 -23.10
C LEU A 52 15.79 -4.28 -23.42
N ARG A 53 16.47 -4.82 -22.41
CA ARG A 53 17.84 -5.35 -22.52
C ARG A 53 17.92 -6.86 -22.68
N ASP A 54 16.86 -7.59 -22.30
CA ASP A 54 16.78 -9.03 -22.55
C ASP A 54 16.35 -9.27 -24.02
N ASP A 55 17.11 -10.09 -24.75
CA ASP A 55 16.90 -10.31 -26.18
C ASP A 55 15.53 -10.95 -26.49
N LYS A 56 15.06 -11.87 -25.62
CA LYS A 56 13.76 -12.52 -25.78
C LYS A 56 12.65 -11.49 -25.58
N LEU A 57 12.65 -10.77 -24.46
CA LEU A 57 11.63 -9.77 -24.16
C LEU A 57 11.65 -8.64 -25.19
N LYS A 58 12.83 -8.19 -25.63
CA LYS A 58 12.96 -7.17 -26.67
C LYS A 58 12.30 -7.63 -27.96
N ASN A 59 12.58 -8.86 -28.42
CA ASN A 59 11.96 -9.42 -29.61
C ASN A 59 10.44 -9.53 -29.47
N LEU A 60 9.94 -9.99 -28.31
CA LEU A 60 8.50 -10.02 -28.04
C LEU A 60 7.90 -8.62 -28.09
N GLY A 61 8.55 -7.63 -27.48
CA GLY A 61 8.10 -6.25 -27.46
C GLY A 61 8.11 -5.55 -28.83
N GLU A 62 8.80 -6.10 -29.83
CA GLU A 62 8.84 -5.58 -31.20
C GLU A 62 7.93 -6.35 -32.18
N THR A 63 7.70 -7.64 -31.94
CA THR A 63 7.09 -8.54 -32.94
C THR A 63 5.74 -9.12 -32.51
N PHE A 64 5.41 -9.10 -31.21
CA PHE A 64 4.14 -9.63 -30.72
C PHE A 64 2.96 -8.81 -31.24
N ASN A 65 1.89 -9.50 -31.62
CA ASN A 65 0.61 -8.88 -31.95
C ASN A 65 -0.43 -9.34 -30.92
N PRO A 66 -0.80 -8.48 -29.96
CA PRO A 66 -1.73 -8.83 -28.89
C PRO A 66 -3.10 -9.35 -29.37
N GLU A 67 -3.55 -8.97 -30.57
CA GLU A 67 -4.85 -9.37 -31.12
C GLU A 67 -4.78 -10.56 -32.10
N ALA A 68 -3.59 -11.11 -32.38
CA ALA A 68 -3.43 -12.16 -33.39
C ALA A 68 -4.16 -13.46 -33.01
N ASP A 69 -4.13 -13.82 -31.73
CA ASP A 69 -4.86 -14.98 -31.19
C ASP A 69 -5.54 -14.62 -29.87
N LYS A 70 -6.85 -14.34 -29.96
CA LYS A 70 -7.68 -13.97 -28.80
C LYS A 70 -8.06 -15.17 -27.93
N SER A 71 -7.74 -16.41 -28.34
CA SER A 71 -8.10 -17.60 -27.56
C SER A 71 -7.29 -17.75 -26.27
N HIS A 72 -6.17 -17.02 -26.15
CA HIS A 72 -5.30 -16.99 -24.97
C HIS A 72 -5.78 -16.06 -23.84
N TYR A 73 -6.92 -15.36 -24.04
CA TYR A 73 -7.53 -14.53 -23.00
C TYR A 73 -8.87 -15.14 -22.54
N ASP A 74 -9.16 -15.11 -21.23
CA ASP A 74 -10.39 -15.70 -20.67
C ASP A 74 -11.64 -14.83 -20.84
N ASP A 75 -11.46 -13.54 -21.16
CA ASP A 75 -12.49 -12.59 -21.59
C ASP A 75 -12.77 -12.65 -23.11
N GLY A 76 -12.12 -13.54 -23.85
CA GLY A 76 -12.26 -13.62 -25.32
C GLY A 76 -11.50 -12.53 -26.09
N GLY A 77 -10.58 -11.82 -25.44
CA GLY A 77 -9.75 -10.77 -26.01
C GLY A 77 -10.46 -9.42 -26.12
N GLU A 78 -11.40 -9.14 -25.23
CA GLU A 78 -12.12 -7.86 -25.16
C GLU A 78 -11.21 -6.75 -24.60
N ALA A 79 -10.53 -7.00 -23.47
CA ALA A 79 -9.62 -6.04 -22.84
C ALA A 79 -8.45 -5.67 -23.76
N VAL A 80 -7.83 -6.66 -24.42
CA VAL A 80 -6.71 -6.42 -25.34
C VAL A 80 -7.16 -5.67 -26.59
N HIS A 81 -8.37 -5.91 -27.06
CA HIS A 81 -8.93 -5.17 -28.18
C HIS A 81 -9.11 -3.69 -27.82
N LEU A 82 -9.71 -3.41 -26.66
CA LEU A 82 -9.93 -2.04 -26.18
C LEU A 82 -8.61 -1.26 -26.03
N LEU A 83 -7.59 -1.85 -25.39
CA LEU A 83 -6.30 -1.18 -25.21
C LEU A 83 -5.60 -0.92 -26.55
N MET A 84 -5.68 -1.87 -27.48
CA MET A 84 -5.16 -1.70 -28.84
C MET A 84 -5.91 -0.64 -29.66
N GLU A 85 -7.21 -0.43 -29.42
CA GLU A 85 -7.96 0.68 -30.04
C GLU A 85 -7.47 2.03 -29.52
N GLU A 86 -7.30 2.18 -28.20
CA GLU A 86 -6.79 3.44 -27.61
C GLU A 86 -5.35 3.76 -28.06
N ASP A 87 -4.50 2.74 -28.25
CA ASP A 87 -3.16 2.90 -28.82
C ASP A 87 -3.19 3.34 -30.30
N LYS A 88 -3.99 2.65 -31.14
CA LYS A 88 -4.17 2.99 -32.57
C LYS A 88 -4.74 4.39 -32.78
N ASP A 89 -5.60 4.84 -31.86
CA ASP A 89 -6.19 6.17 -31.87
C ASP A 89 -5.26 7.23 -31.25
N HIS A 90 -4.07 6.85 -30.78
CA HIS A 90 -3.08 7.72 -30.13
C HIS A 90 -3.64 8.46 -28.91
N ARG A 91 -4.40 7.74 -28.07
CA ARG A 91 -5.08 8.30 -26.89
C ARG A 91 -4.43 7.93 -25.56
N LEU A 92 -3.40 7.10 -25.58
CA LEU A 92 -2.63 6.73 -24.39
C LEU A 92 -1.69 7.85 -23.95
N LEU A 93 -1.40 7.93 -22.66
CA LEU A 93 -0.40 8.82 -22.09
C LEU A 93 0.97 8.59 -22.74
N GLU A 94 1.64 9.68 -23.09
CA GLU A 94 2.98 9.60 -23.67
C GLU A 94 4.01 9.01 -22.69
N GLN A 95 4.99 8.30 -23.23
CA GLN A 95 6.20 7.90 -22.50
C GLN A 95 6.97 9.12 -22.03
N LYS A 96 7.78 8.95 -20.97
CA LYS A 96 8.60 10.02 -20.39
C LYS A 96 7.74 11.17 -19.85
N HIS A 97 6.66 10.80 -19.18
CA HIS A 97 5.74 11.72 -18.52
C HIS A 97 5.42 11.20 -17.12
N TRP A 98 5.08 12.10 -16.18
CA TRP A 98 4.63 11.68 -14.86
C TRP A 98 3.31 10.91 -14.95
N PHE A 99 3.21 9.85 -14.16
CA PHE A 99 1.99 9.08 -13.94
C PHE A 99 1.51 9.34 -12.52
N SER A 100 0.20 9.46 -12.31
CA SER A 100 -0.42 9.47 -10.99
C SER A 100 -1.67 8.62 -11.05
N LEU A 101 -1.79 7.69 -10.12
CA LEU A 101 -2.97 6.84 -10.00
C LEU A 101 -4.24 7.64 -9.66
N PHE A 102 -4.10 8.85 -9.10
CA PHE A 102 -5.24 9.69 -8.76
C PHE A 102 -5.82 10.42 -9.98
N ASN A 103 -5.04 10.61 -11.04
CA ASN A 103 -5.56 11.13 -12.31
C ASN A 103 -6.44 10.07 -12.98
N SER A 104 -7.72 10.41 -13.21
CA SER A 104 -8.71 9.46 -13.72
C SER A 104 -8.38 8.85 -15.08
N ARG A 105 -7.82 9.64 -16.00
CA ARG A 105 -7.46 9.14 -17.34
C ARG A 105 -6.20 8.27 -17.28
N HIS A 106 -5.19 8.72 -16.54
CA HIS A 106 -3.97 7.92 -16.36
C HIS A 106 -4.29 6.57 -15.72
N ARG A 107 -5.16 6.56 -14.71
CA ARG A 107 -5.63 5.35 -14.02
C ARG A 107 -6.43 4.44 -14.94
N GLU A 108 -7.34 4.99 -15.73
CA GLU A 108 -8.12 4.21 -16.71
C GLU A 108 -7.21 3.43 -17.65
N GLU A 109 -6.22 4.09 -18.25
CA GLU A 109 -5.26 3.47 -19.17
C GLU A 109 -4.39 2.41 -18.45
N ALA A 110 -3.94 2.67 -17.23
CA ALA A 110 -3.20 1.68 -16.45
C ALA A 110 -4.07 0.45 -16.10
N ILE A 111 -5.36 0.66 -15.82
CA ILE A 111 -6.32 -0.43 -15.60
C ILE A 111 -6.54 -1.23 -16.88
N MET A 112 -6.60 -0.60 -18.06
CA MET A 112 -6.71 -1.33 -19.32
C MET A 112 -5.55 -2.32 -19.50
N LEU A 113 -4.31 -1.91 -19.20
CA LEU A 113 -3.17 -2.84 -19.22
C LEU A 113 -3.30 -3.94 -18.16
N PHE A 114 -3.71 -3.60 -16.94
CA PHE A 114 -3.98 -4.60 -15.91
C PHE A 114 -5.04 -5.62 -16.38
N GLU A 115 -6.12 -5.17 -17.01
CA GLU A 115 -7.19 -6.03 -17.53
C GLU A 115 -6.66 -6.97 -18.62
N VAL A 116 -5.78 -6.51 -19.52
CA VAL A 116 -5.10 -7.40 -20.47
C VAL A 116 -4.30 -8.48 -19.75
N LEU A 117 -3.52 -8.10 -18.74
CA LEU A 117 -2.63 -9.00 -18.02
C LEU A 117 -3.40 -10.01 -17.17
N ILE A 118 -4.44 -9.61 -16.45
CA ILE A 118 -5.21 -10.48 -15.55
C ILE A 118 -6.05 -11.52 -16.32
N HIS A 119 -6.41 -11.22 -17.57
CA HIS A 119 -7.17 -12.12 -18.43
C HIS A 119 -6.30 -13.13 -19.21
N CYS A 120 -4.97 -13.11 -19.05
CA CYS A 120 -4.07 -14.04 -19.73
C CYS A 120 -4.18 -15.48 -19.18
N LYS A 121 -4.34 -16.48 -20.06
CA LYS A 121 -4.48 -17.90 -19.66
C LYS A 121 -3.15 -18.62 -19.40
N ASP A 122 -2.07 -18.12 -19.98
CA ASP A 122 -0.75 -18.73 -19.92
C ASP A 122 0.37 -17.70 -19.80
N TRP A 123 1.53 -18.16 -19.34
CA TRP A 123 2.68 -17.31 -19.08
C TRP A 123 3.23 -16.64 -20.33
N GLU A 124 3.22 -17.35 -21.47
CA GLU A 124 3.75 -16.82 -22.74
C GLU A 124 2.95 -15.60 -23.20
N THR A 125 1.63 -15.66 -23.09
CA THR A 125 0.73 -14.55 -23.41
C THR A 125 0.90 -13.39 -22.42
N PHE A 126 1.03 -13.69 -21.13
CA PHE A 126 1.27 -12.68 -20.09
C PHE A 126 2.57 -11.90 -20.36
N VAL A 127 3.69 -12.62 -20.52
CA VAL A 127 5.00 -11.99 -20.72
C VAL A 127 5.10 -11.27 -22.06
N SER A 128 4.45 -11.78 -23.10
CA SER A 128 4.44 -11.14 -24.42
C SER A 128 3.66 -9.82 -24.41
N ASN A 129 2.50 -9.79 -23.75
CA ASN A 129 1.75 -8.55 -23.53
C ASN A 129 2.55 -7.56 -22.69
N ALA A 130 3.14 -8.01 -21.58
CA ALA A 130 3.95 -7.13 -20.74
C ALA A 130 5.15 -6.55 -21.52
N ALA A 131 5.85 -7.35 -22.32
CA ALA A 131 6.96 -6.88 -23.14
C ALA A 131 6.52 -5.89 -24.23
N TYR A 132 5.38 -6.16 -24.90
CA TYR A 132 4.79 -5.27 -25.90
C TYR A 132 4.39 -3.92 -25.30
N TRP A 133 3.59 -3.93 -24.24
CA TRP A 133 3.08 -2.70 -23.63
C TRP A 133 4.15 -1.90 -22.89
N ARG A 134 5.23 -2.53 -22.42
CA ARG A 134 6.41 -1.79 -21.91
C ARG A 134 7.00 -0.84 -22.97
N ASN A 135 6.93 -1.20 -24.25
CA ASN A 135 7.46 -0.36 -25.34
C ASN A 135 6.45 0.69 -25.83
N HIS A 136 5.16 0.55 -25.51
CA HIS A 136 4.09 1.38 -26.08
C HIS A 136 3.37 2.26 -25.06
N MET A 137 3.43 1.94 -23.78
CA MET A 137 2.81 2.74 -22.71
C MET A 137 3.82 3.54 -21.91
N ASN A 138 3.31 4.55 -21.21
CA ASN A 138 4.04 5.26 -20.18
C ASN A 138 4.61 4.30 -19.13
N GLU A 139 5.87 4.51 -18.76
CA GLU A 139 6.63 3.67 -17.83
C GLU A 139 5.97 3.57 -16.44
N GLY A 140 5.33 4.63 -15.93
CA GLY A 140 4.64 4.62 -14.65
C GLY A 140 3.35 3.80 -14.70
N GLN A 141 2.57 3.93 -15.78
CA GLN A 141 1.39 3.08 -16.01
C GLN A 141 1.76 1.61 -16.12
N PHE A 142 2.83 1.32 -16.87
CA PHE A 142 3.34 -0.03 -17.05
C PHE A 142 3.79 -0.66 -15.72
N VAL A 143 4.63 0.05 -14.93
CA VAL A 143 5.10 -0.43 -13.63
C VAL A 143 3.91 -0.70 -12.72
N TYR A 144 2.97 0.24 -12.62
CA TYR A 144 1.78 0.06 -11.79
C TYR A 144 0.97 -1.18 -12.19
N ALA A 145 0.60 -1.29 -13.47
CA ALA A 145 -0.21 -2.38 -13.98
C ALA A 145 0.48 -3.74 -13.81
N LEU A 146 1.79 -3.83 -14.07
CA LEU A 146 2.56 -5.06 -13.91
C LEU A 146 2.66 -5.49 -12.43
N TYR A 147 2.91 -4.55 -11.51
CA TYR A 147 2.95 -4.87 -10.07
C TYR A 147 1.61 -5.42 -9.58
N VAL A 148 0.50 -4.74 -9.90
CA VAL A 148 -0.84 -5.19 -9.48
C VAL A 148 -1.20 -6.52 -10.15
N ALA A 149 -0.92 -6.70 -11.44
CA ALA A 149 -1.15 -7.98 -12.11
C ALA A 149 -0.35 -9.12 -11.46
N VAL A 150 0.93 -8.90 -11.12
CA VAL A 150 1.78 -9.91 -10.47
C VAL A 150 1.27 -10.29 -9.07
N LEU A 151 0.69 -9.34 -8.33
CA LEU A 151 0.11 -9.62 -7.01
C LEU A 151 -1.18 -10.43 -7.08
N HIS A 152 -2.00 -10.23 -8.12
CA HIS A 152 -3.36 -10.78 -8.19
C HIS A 152 -3.52 -11.97 -9.12
N HIS A 153 -2.56 -12.24 -10.01
CA HIS A 153 -2.70 -13.29 -11.01
C HIS A 153 -2.19 -14.66 -10.49
N PRO A 154 -2.95 -15.76 -10.68
CA PRO A 154 -2.45 -17.10 -10.35
C PRO A 154 -1.17 -17.53 -11.09
N LEU A 155 -0.90 -17.02 -12.30
CA LEU A 155 0.27 -17.39 -13.10
C LEU A 155 1.58 -16.90 -12.49
N THR A 156 1.52 -15.85 -11.69
CA THR A 156 2.66 -15.18 -11.05
C THR A 156 2.88 -15.65 -9.61
N GLU A 157 2.21 -16.73 -9.19
CA GLU A 157 2.43 -17.32 -7.86
C GLU A 157 3.92 -17.59 -7.63
N HIS A 158 4.45 -17.09 -6.51
CA HIS A 158 5.86 -17.13 -6.11
C HIS A 158 6.83 -16.20 -6.86
N VAL A 159 6.35 -15.34 -7.77
CA VAL A 159 7.18 -14.24 -8.28
C VAL A 159 7.36 -13.20 -7.18
N VAL A 160 8.60 -12.83 -6.91
CA VAL A 160 8.97 -11.78 -5.96
C VAL A 160 9.16 -10.47 -6.72
N LEU A 161 8.34 -9.47 -6.42
CA LEU A 161 8.49 -8.15 -7.00
C LEU A 161 9.73 -7.44 -6.44
N PRO A 162 10.57 -6.82 -7.30
CA PRO A 162 11.65 -5.97 -6.84
C PRO A 162 11.13 -4.81 -5.98
N PRO A 163 11.96 -4.27 -5.06
CA PRO A 163 11.58 -3.09 -4.31
C PRO A 163 11.39 -1.88 -5.23
N LEU A 164 10.26 -1.17 -5.11
CA LEU A 164 9.95 -0.01 -5.94
C LEU A 164 10.99 1.11 -5.81
N TYR A 165 11.64 1.25 -4.65
CA TYR A 165 12.73 2.21 -4.46
C TYR A 165 13.99 1.91 -5.28
N GLU A 166 14.12 0.71 -5.85
CA GLU A 166 15.16 0.39 -6.85
C GLU A 166 14.61 0.34 -8.29
N VAL A 167 13.30 0.22 -8.50
CA VAL A 167 12.67 0.26 -9.84
C VAL A 167 12.42 1.70 -10.31
N THR A 168 11.88 2.56 -9.44
CA THR A 168 11.61 3.98 -9.68
C THR A 168 12.25 4.86 -8.60
N PRO A 169 13.60 4.92 -8.49
CA PRO A 169 14.26 5.54 -7.34
C PRO A 169 13.92 7.02 -7.10
N HIS A 170 13.50 7.75 -8.13
CA HIS A 170 13.01 9.13 -8.05
C HIS A 170 11.87 9.35 -7.05
N MET A 171 11.02 8.36 -6.86
CA MET A 171 9.89 8.44 -5.92
C MET A 171 10.33 8.27 -4.46
N PHE A 172 11.56 7.78 -4.24
CA PHE A 172 12.05 7.42 -2.90
C PHE A 172 13.32 8.18 -2.48
N THR A 173 13.92 8.94 -3.39
CA THR A 173 15.24 9.55 -3.22
C THR A 173 15.18 11.07 -3.40
N ASN A 174 15.81 11.79 -2.48
CA ASN A 174 15.89 13.26 -2.53
C ASN A 174 16.67 13.73 -3.77
N ASP A 175 16.28 14.89 -4.30
CA ASP A 175 16.79 15.44 -5.55
C ASP A 175 18.31 15.66 -5.53
N GLU A 176 18.88 16.10 -4.41
CA GLU A 176 20.33 16.24 -4.23
C GLU A 176 21.08 14.93 -4.52
N VAL A 177 20.56 13.81 -4.03
CA VAL A 177 21.18 12.49 -4.22
C VAL A 177 20.98 12.00 -5.65
N ILE A 178 19.81 12.25 -6.25
CA ILE A 178 19.57 11.97 -7.68
C ILE A 178 20.54 12.77 -8.57
N GLN A 179 20.79 14.05 -8.28
CA GLN A 179 21.75 14.86 -9.03
C GLN A 179 23.18 14.33 -8.90
N LYS A 180 23.57 13.85 -7.72
CA LYS A 180 24.86 13.17 -7.52
C LYS A 180 24.95 11.88 -8.32
N ALA A 181 23.88 11.08 -8.37
CA ALA A 181 23.79 9.88 -9.20
C ALA A 181 23.94 10.21 -10.70
N TYR A 182 23.30 11.28 -11.18
CA TYR A 182 23.45 11.76 -12.56
C TYR A 182 24.89 12.17 -12.86
N ASN A 183 25.55 12.88 -11.94
CA ASN A 183 26.96 13.23 -12.07
C ASN A 183 27.86 11.99 -12.14
N ALA A 184 27.63 11.01 -11.25
CA ALA A 184 28.34 9.74 -11.24
C ALA A 184 28.27 9.02 -12.59
N LYS A 185 27.06 8.96 -13.18
CA LYS A 185 26.87 8.34 -14.50
C LYS A 185 27.52 9.15 -15.62
N MET A 186 27.37 10.48 -15.63
CA MET A 186 27.98 11.37 -16.64
C MET A 186 29.51 11.36 -16.61
N THR A 187 30.12 11.13 -15.45
CA THR A 187 31.58 11.04 -15.26
C THR A 187 32.09 9.60 -15.26
N GLN A 188 31.20 8.63 -15.50
CA GLN A 188 31.48 7.19 -15.46
C GLN A 188 32.24 6.76 -14.20
N THR A 189 31.91 7.37 -13.06
CA THR A 189 32.58 7.16 -11.79
C THR A 189 31.59 6.57 -10.78
N PRO A 190 31.85 5.36 -10.22
CA PRO A 190 31.03 4.77 -9.18
C PRO A 190 30.82 5.71 -7.99
N GLY A 191 29.63 5.67 -7.41
CA GLY A 191 29.23 6.63 -6.39
C GLY A 191 28.34 6.01 -5.33
N LYS A 192 28.71 6.21 -4.06
CA LYS A 192 27.91 5.86 -2.90
C LYS A 192 27.55 7.14 -2.15
N PHE A 193 26.29 7.54 -2.20
CA PHE A 193 25.85 8.85 -1.72
C PHE A 193 25.06 8.74 -0.42
N LYS A 194 25.45 9.49 0.60
CA LYS A 194 24.64 9.56 1.82
C LYS A 194 23.47 10.51 1.61
N SER A 195 22.26 10.02 1.85
CA SER A 195 21.04 10.81 1.89
C SER A 195 20.77 11.35 3.30
N THR A 196 20.06 12.47 3.36
CA THR A 196 19.62 13.11 4.60
C THR A 196 18.16 13.48 4.48
N PHE A 197 17.40 13.34 5.57
CA PHE A 197 15.99 13.71 5.62
C PHE A 197 15.74 15.17 5.24
N THR A 198 14.56 15.45 4.72
CA THR A 198 14.19 16.80 4.25
C THR A 198 14.10 17.81 5.40
N GLY A 199 14.01 19.09 5.04
CA GLY A 199 13.86 20.18 6.01
C GLY A 199 15.13 20.54 6.78
N THR A 200 14.94 21.24 7.90
CA THR A 200 16.05 21.67 8.78
C THR A 200 15.67 21.47 10.24
N LYS A 201 16.65 21.46 11.15
CA LYS A 201 16.42 21.29 12.59
C LYS A 201 15.55 22.38 13.21
N LYS A 202 15.30 23.48 12.48
CA LYS A 202 14.37 24.54 12.90
C LYS A 202 12.91 24.15 12.72
N ASN A 203 12.60 23.24 11.78
CA ASN A 203 11.28 22.66 11.62
C ASN A 203 11.15 21.48 12.61
N PRO A 204 10.28 21.55 13.63
CA PRO A 204 10.06 20.44 14.56
C PRO A 204 9.65 19.15 13.87
N GLU A 205 8.93 19.24 12.75
CA GLU A 205 8.43 18.10 11.99
C GLU A 205 9.58 17.25 11.40
N GLN A 206 10.74 17.85 11.16
CA GLN A 206 11.94 17.10 10.72
C GLN A 206 12.32 16.00 11.72
N ARG A 207 12.01 16.15 13.01
CA ARG A 207 12.38 15.16 14.05
C ARG A 207 11.79 13.78 13.76
N VAL A 208 10.64 13.73 13.10
CA VAL A 208 9.93 12.48 12.75
C VAL A 208 9.99 12.17 11.25
N ALA A 209 10.81 12.90 10.48
CA ALA A 209 10.99 12.63 9.05
C ALA A 209 11.51 11.21 8.78
N TYR A 210 12.24 10.60 9.72
CA TYR A 210 12.70 9.22 9.62
C TYR A 210 11.56 8.19 9.53
N PHE A 211 10.33 8.56 9.89
CA PHE A 211 9.16 7.70 9.76
C PHE A 211 8.51 7.86 8.39
N GLY A 212 8.10 9.08 8.05
CA GLY A 212 7.37 9.38 6.81
C GLY A 212 8.22 9.25 5.54
N GLU A 213 9.54 9.47 5.64
CA GLU A 213 10.49 9.32 4.54
C GLU A 213 11.21 7.96 4.51
N ASP A 214 10.89 7.04 5.44
CA ASP A 214 11.43 5.69 5.38
C ASP A 214 10.97 4.99 4.09
N ILE A 215 11.90 4.42 3.35
CA ILE A 215 11.59 3.75 2.08
C ILE A 215 10.72 2.50 2.30
N GLY A 216 10.88 1.82 3.43
CA GLY A 216 10.07 0.66 3.80
C GLY A 216 8.64 1.07 4.16
N MET A 217 8.46 2.17 4.89
CA MET A 217 7.12 2.72 5.18
C MET A 217 6.38 3.14 3.90
N ASN A 218 7.05 3.87 3.02
CA ASN A 218 6.45 4.26 1.73
C ASN A 218 6.15 3.03 0.86
N THR A 219 7.03 2.01 0.88
CA THR A 219 6.81 0.73 0.20
C THR A 219 5.62 -0.02 0.78
N HIS A 220 5.49 -0.09 2.11
CA HIS A 220 4.36 -0.71 2.79
C HIS A 220 3.03 -0.07 2.35
N HIS A 221 2.99 1.26 2.33
CA HIS A 221 1.80 2.01 1.95
C HIS A 221 1.38 1.75 0.49
N VAL A 222 2.30 1.85 -0.47
CA VAL A 222 1.98 1.55 -1.89
C VAL A 222 1.60 0.09 -2.10
N PHE A 223 2.27 -0.86 -1.45
CA PHE A 223 1.92 -2.29 -1.60
C PHE A 223 0.54 -2.60 -1.03
N TRP A 224 0.15 -1.99 0.10
CA TRP A 224 -1.20 -2.14 0.63
C TRP A 224 -2.26 -1.69 -0.40
N HIS A 225 -2.03 -0.55 -1.07
CA HIS A 225 -2.93 -0.07 -2.12
C HIS A 225 -2.88 -0.87 -3.43
N MET A 226 -1.80 -1.63 -3.69
CA MET A 226 -1.75 -2.58 -4.81
C MET A 226 -2.43 -3.91 -4.48
N GLU A 227 -2.41 -4.35 -3.23
CA GLU A 227 -3.15 -5.52 -2.74
C GLU A 227 -4.65 -5.22 -2.61
N PHE A 228 -5.01 -4.00 -2.19
CA PHE A 228 -6.39 -3.54 -2.02
C PHE A 228 -6.73 -2.30 -2.86
N PRO A 229 -6.66 -2.37 -4.21
CA PRO A 229 -6.87 -1.19 -5.04
C PRO A 229 -8.32 -0.71 -4.98
N PHE A 230 -8.52 0.59 -4.80
CA PHE A 230 -9.86 1.21 -4.73
C PHE A 230 -10.68 1.03 -6.02
N TRP A 231 -10.06 0.69 -7.14
CA TRP A 231 -10.72 0.46 -8.43
C TRP A 231 -11.03 -1.03 -8.70
N TRP A 232 -10.74 -1.93 -7.77
CA TRP A 232 -10.90 -3.38 -7.94
C TRP A 232 -12.35 -3.82 -8.18
N LYS A 233 -12.59 -4.74 -9.12
CA LYS A 233 -13.90 -5.34 -9.34
C LYS A 233 -13.83 -6.84 -9.08
N ASP A 234 -14.86 -7.40 -8.44
CA ASP A 234 -14.96 -8.85 -8.22
C ASP A 234 -14.91 -9.67 -9.52
N SER A 235 -15.26 -9.04 -10.65
CA SER A 235 -15.14 -9.61 -11.99
C SER A 235 -13.70 -9.97 -12.38
N TYR A 236 -12.68 -9.43 -11.71
CA TYR A 236 -11.27 -9.78 -11.93
C TYR A 236 -10.85 -11.11 -11.28
N GLY A 237 -11.80 -11.86 -10.72
CA GLY A 237 -11.63 -13.26 -10.35
C GLY A 237 -11.91 -13.56 -8.88
N HIS A 238 -11.84 -12.56 -8.00
CA HIS A 238 -12.17 -12.73 -6.58
C HIS A 238 -12.60 -11.43 -5.90
N LYS A 239 -13.31 -11.58 -4.79
CA LYS A 239 -13.67 -10.48 -3.89
C LYS A 239 -12.55 -10.23 -2.89
N LEU A 240 -12.21 -8.96 -2.68
CA LEU A 240 -11.33 -8.54 -1.59
C LEU A 240 -12.12 -8.47 -0.29
N ASP A 241 -11.95 -9.47 0.57
CA ASP A 241 -12.72 -9.60 1.81
C ASP A 241 -12.38 -8.48 2.80
N ARG A 242 -13.43 -7.86 3.35
CA ARG A 242 -13.36 -6.76 4.33
C ARG A 242 -12.41 -5.61 3.92
N LYS A 243 -12.32 -5.32 2.62
CA LYS A 243 -11.42 -4.30 2.07
C LYS A 243 -11.62 -2.93 2.72
N GLY A 244 -12.85 -2.47 2.86
CA GLY A 244 -13.15 -1.16 3.46
C GLY A 244 -12.79 -1.09 4.94
N GLU A 245 -12.95 -2.20 5.67
CA GLU A 245 -12.55 -2.24 7.07
C GLU A 245 -11.03 -2.32 7.23
N ASN A 246 -10.35 -3.03 6.34
CA ASN A 246 -8.89 -3.04 6.27
C ASN A 246 -8.33 -1.66 5.89
N PHE A 247 -9.01 -0.92 5.01
CA PHE A 247 -8.69 0.48 4.70
C PHE A 247 -8.72 1.35 5.96
N TYR A 248 -9.81 1.28 6.73
CA TYR A 248 -9.89 1.96 8.02
C TYR A 248 -8.74 1.53 8.95
N TRP A 249 -8.54 0.22 9.10
CA TRP A 249 -7.60 -0.33 10.07
C TRP A 249 -6.15 0.07 9.77
N VAL A 250 -5.69 -0.07 8.52
CA VAL A 250 -4.29 0.24 8.18
C VAL A 250 -3.99 1.72 8.39
N HIS A 251 -4.92 2.62 8.03
CA HIS A 251 -4.71 4.06 8.17
C HIS A 251 -4.85 4.54 9.61
N ASN A 252 -5.72 3.90 10.42
CA ASN A 252 -5.74 4.07 11.87
C ASN A 252 -4.36 3.70 12.46
N GLN A 253 -3.86 2.50 12.16
CA GLN A 253 -2.57 2.02 12.66
C GLN A 253 -1.41 2.90 12.23
N LEU A 254 -1.38 3.36 10.97
CA LEU A 254 -0.35 4.29 10.47
C LEU A 254 -0.39 5.64 11.20
N THR A 255 -1.59 6.20 11.37
CA THR A 255 -1.78 7.50 12.05
C THR A 255 -1.32 7.44 13.50
N HIS A 256 -1.74 6.41 14.24
CA HIS A 256 -1.34 6.30 15.64
C HIS A 256 0.11 5.87 15.79
N ARG A 257 0.67 5.07 14.86
CA ARG A 257 2.11 4.77 14.87
C ARG A 257 2.93 6.05 14.70
N PHE A 258 2.53 6.93 13.79
CA PHE A 258 3.16 8.23 13.63
C PHE A 258 3.05 9.08 14.90
N ASP A 259 1.89 9.13 15.55
CA ASP A 259 1.73 9.83 16.83
C ASP A 259 2.65 9.27 17.94
N HIS A 260 2.95 7.97 17.93
CA HIS A 260 3.95 7.39 18.85
C HIS A 260 5.38 7.86 18.53
N GLU A 261 5.74 8.03 17.26
CA GLU A 261 7.01 8.63 16.88
C GLU A 261 7.07 10.12 17.29
N ARG A 262 5.96 10.85 17.16
CA ARG A 262 5.84 12.25 17.60
C ARG A 262 6.05 12.38 19.12
N MET A 263 5.36 11.58 19.91
CA MET A 263 5.54 11.54 21.37
C MET A 263 6.99 11.21 21.75
N SER A 264 7.60 10.23 21.07
CA SER A 264 9.01 9.86 21.28
C SER A 264 9.99 11.00 20.97
N ASN A 265 9.56 12.01 20.22
CA ASN A 265 10.33 13.19 19.82
C ASN A 265 9.84 14.50 20.46
N TYR A 266 9.06 14.39 21.54
CA TYR A 266 8.51 15.53 22.30
C TYR A 266 7.66 16.46 21.42
N LEU A 267 6.84 15.88 20.56
CA LEU A 267 5.85 16.57 19.73
C LEU A 267 4.45 16.18 20.19
N GLU A 268 3.51 17.13 20.14
CA GLU A 268 2.08 16.85 20.34
C GLU A 268 1.58 15.89 19.26
N PRO A 269 0.59 15.03 19.56
CA PRO A 269 -0.11 14.24 18.56
C PRO A 269 -0.62 15.08 17.39
N THR A 270 -0.75 14.43 16.24
CA THR A 270 -1.18 15.08 15.01
C THR A 270 -2.59 15.63 15.16
N LYS A 271 -2.78 16.90 14.79
CA LYS A 271 -4.12 17.52 14.74
C LYS A 271 -4.84 17.07 13.48
N GLU A 272 -6.14 16.90 13.57
CA GLU A 272 -6.94 16.59 12.39
C GLU A 272 -6.97 17.77 11.40
N LEU A 273 -7.09 17.43 10.12
CA LEU A 273 -7.32 18.39 9.05
C LEU A 273 -8.72 19.02 9.17
N ASP A 274 -8.82 20.31 8.87
CA ASP A 274 -10.09 21.06 8.87
C ASP A 274 -10.17 21.91 7.60
N TRP A 275 -11.19 21.64 6.78
CA TRP A 275 -11.43 22.34 5.51
C TRP A 275 -11.75 23.83 5.67
N SER A 276 -12.10 24.27 6.87
CA SER A 276 -12.42 25.67 7.19
C SER A 276 -11.24 26.46 7.78
N LYS A 277 -10.12 25.78 8.09
CA LYS A 277 -8.93 26.39 8.69
C LYS A 277 -7.74 26.32 7.74
N PRO A 278 -6.71 27.16 7.96
CA PRO A 278 -5.44 27.02 7.26
C PRO A 278 -4.78 25.66 7.50
N ILE A 279 -3.98 25.21 6.53
CA ILE A 279 -3.08 24.07 6.69
C ILE A 279 -1.81 24.60 7.38
N ASP A 280 -1.65 24.29 8.67
CA ASP A 280 -0.58 24.87 9.50
C ASP A 280 0.82 24.49 8.99
N GLU A 281 1.14 23.19 8.85
CA GLU A 281 2.43 22.76 8.30
C GLU A 281 2.40 22.62 6.77
N GLY A 282 3.25 23.40 6.15
CA GLY A 282 3.70 23.21 4.79
C GLY A 282 4.67 22.05 4.66
N PHE A 283 5.08 21.79 3.44
CA PHE A 283 6.05 20.76 3.13
C PHE A 283 6.83 21.11 1.87
N ALA A 284 8.16 20.96 1.93
CA ALA A 284 9.05 21.12 0.79
C ALA A 284 9.69 19.75 0.51
N PRO A 285 9.21 19.01 -0.50
CA PRO A 285 9.60 17.61 -0.70
C PRO A 285 11.09 17.40 -0.99
N HIS A 286 11.75 18.37 -1.64
CA HIS A 286 13.13 18.22 -2.12
C HIS A 286 13.32 16.91 -2.91
N THR A 287 12.33 16.56 -3.72
CA THR A 287 12.31 15.39 -4.61
C THR A 287 11.93 15.83 -6.02
N THR A 288 12.23 14.99 -7.01
CA THR A 288 11.93 15.26 -8.43
C THR A 288 11.40 14.01 -9.09
N TYR A 289 10.42 14.16 -9.97
CA TYR A 289 10.09 13.11 -10.92
C TYR A 289 11.29 12.85 -11.84
N LYS A 290 11.37 11.63 -12.39
CA LYS A 290 12.26 11.35 -13.53
C LYS A 290 11.91 12.24 -14.71
N TYR A 291 10.61 12.35 -15.00
CA TYR A 291 10.04 13.24 -16.01
C TYR A 291 8.82 13.96 -15.42
N GLY A 292 8.82 15.29 -15.44
CA GLY A 292 7.76 16.12 -14.82
C GLY A 292 8.29 17.28 -13.97
N GLY A 293 9.57 17.22 -13.56
CA GLY A 293 10.21 18.27 -12.76
C GLY A 293 10.14 18.00 -11.26
N GLN A 294 10.41 19.04 -10.46
CA GLN A 294 10.40 18.94 -8.99
C GLN A 294 8.97 18.81 -8.46
N PHE A 295 8.81 18.06 -7.37
CA PHE A 295 7.55 18.03 -6.65
C PHE A 295 7.22 19.42 -6.09
N PRO A 296 5.96 19.90 -6.21
CA PRO A 296 5.53 21.16 -5.66
C PRO A 296 5.76 21.25 -4.14
N SER A 297 6.18 22.41 -3.67
CA SER A 297 6.26 22.72 -2.24
C SER A 297 5.00 23.49 -1.79
N ARG A 298 4.45 23.12 -0.64
CA ARG A 298 3.33 23.82 0.00
C ARG A 298 3.86 24.71 1.13
N PRO A 299 3.59 26.03 1.13
CA PRO A 299 3.96 26.90 2.25
C PRO A 299 3.19 26.57 3.54
N ASP A 300 3.73 27.00 4.69
CA ASP A 300 3.01 26.95 5.97
C ASP A 300 1.81 27.90 5.99
N ASN A 301 0.80 27.57 6.79
CA ASN A 301 -0.38 28.39 7.07
C ASN A 301 -1.15 28.88 5.83
N ILE A 302 -1.21 28.06 4.78
CA ILE A 302 -2.01 28.41 3.60
C ILE A 302 -3.49 28.13 3.85
N ASN A 303 -4.34 29.02 3.34
CA ASN A 303 -5.77 28.73 3.26
C ASN A 303 -6.05 27.79 2.09
N TRP A 304 -7.08 26.97 2.22
CA TRP A 304 -7.59 26.17 1.13
C TRP A 304 -8.05 27.02 -0.04
N ASP A 305 -7.66 26.61 -1.25
CA ASP A 305 -8.25 27.08 -2.49
C ASP A 305 -8.98 25.93 -3.21
N ASP A 306 -9.95 26.30 -4.03
CA ASP A 306 -10.64 25.36 -4.92
C ASP A 306 -9.64 24.85 -5.98
N VAL A 307 -9.70 23.56 -6.30
CA VAL A 307 -8.79 22.95 -7.29
C VAL A 307 -9.55 22.69 -8.58
N ASP A 308 -9.14 23.38 -9.64
CA ASP A 308 -9.80 23.36 -10.94
C ASP A 308 -9.78 21.94 -11.54
N GLY A 309 -10.95 21.46 -11.97
CA GLY A 309 -11.09 20.10 -12.51
C GLY A 309 -11.09 18.97 -11.48
N VAL A 310 -10.96 19.29 -10.19
CA VAL A 310 -10.94 18.32 -9.09
C VAL A 310 -12.17 18.51 -8.19
N ALA A 311 -12.15 19.53 -7.32
CA ALA A 311 -13.24 19.81 -6.39
C ALA A 311 -13.12 21.22 -5.80
N ARG A 312 -14.25 21.75 -5.34
CA ARG A 312 -14.25 22.93 -4.47
C ARG A 312 -14.11 22.49 -3.02
N VAL A 313 -13.55 23.35 -2.17
CA VAL A 313 -13.47 23.12 -0.72
C VAL A 313 -14.86 22.83 -0.13
N ARG A 314 -15.88 23.54 -0.63
CA ARG A 314 -17.28 23.30 -0.25
C ARG A 314 -17.76 21.89 -0.57
N ASP A 315 -17.31 21.30 -1.67
CA ASP A 315 -17.73 19.96 -2.08
C ASP A 315 -17.16 18.90 -1.11
N MET A 316 -15.95 19.11 -0.60
CA MET A 316 -15.35 18.28 0.44
C MET A 316 -16.18 18.30 1.73
N ILE A 317 -16.56 19.50 2.18
CA ILE A 317 -17.41 19.69 3.38
C ILE A 317 -18.79 19.04 3.21
N ILE A 318 -19.40 19.15 2.02
CA ILE A 318 -20.70 18.52 1.76
C ILE A 318 -20.58 16.99 1.79
N THR A 319 -19.50 16.46 1.21
CA THR A 319 -19.24 15.02 1.15
C THR A 319 -19.04 14.44 2.55
N ASP A 320 -18.24 15.10 3.38
CA ASP A 320 -18.06 14.80 4.81
C ASP A 320 -19.40 14.76 5.56
N ASN A 321 -20.21 15.81 5.42
CA ASN A 321 -21.52 15.89 6.07
C ASN A 321 -22.44 14.73 5.67
N ARG A 322 -22.46 14.33 4.39
CA ARG A 322 -23.28 13.18 3.94
C ARG A 322 -22.87 11.87 4.60
N ILE A 323 -21.57 11.65 4.79
CA ILE A 323 -21.03 10.46 5.43
C ILE A 323 -21.37 10.48 6.93
N ARG A 324 -21.12 11.61 7.61
CA ARG A 324 -21.46 11.81 9.02
C ARG A 324 -22.96 11.70 9.28
N ASP A 325 -23.80 12.19 8.37
CA ASP A 325 -25.25 12.01 8.42
C ASP A 325 -25.62 10.53 8.33
N ALA A 326 -24.99 9.74 7.43
CA ALA A 326 -25.25 8.31 7.33
C ALA A 326 -24.87 7.56 8.63
N ILE A 327 -23.74 7.92 9.24
CA ILE A 327 -23.31 7.42 10.55
C ILE A 327 -24.34 7.76 11.62
N ALA A 328 -24.78 9.02 11.71
CA ALA A 328 -25.77 9.46 12.70
C ALA A 328 -27.15 8.79 12.51
N HIS A 329 -27.52 8.46 11.27
CA HIS A 329 -28.73 7.71 10.96
C HIS A 329 -28.63 6.21 11.29
N GLY A 330 -27.42 5.66 11.37
CA GLY A 330 -27.16 4.22 11.49
C GLY A 330 -27.37 3.43 10.19
N TYR A 331 -27.48 4.11 9.04
CA TYR A 331 -27.60 3.46 7.74
C TYR A 331 -27.07 4.34 6.61
N ILE A 332 -26.57 3.70 5.55
CA ILE A 332 -26.28 4.37 4.27
C ILE A 332 -27.45 4.21 3.29
N VAL A 333 -27.45 4.97 2.20
CA VAL A 333 -28.48 4.92 1.16
C VAL A 333 -27.85 4.53 -0.19
N LYS A 334 -28.28 3.40 -0.75
CA LYS A 334 -27.90 2.93 -2.10
C LYS A 334 -28.47 3.83 -3.20
N GLU A 335 -28.01 3.66 -4.43
CA GLU A 335 -28.52 4.39 -5.60
C GLU A 335 -30.04 4.24 -5.81
N ASP A 336 -30.61 3.07 -5.50
CA ASP A 336 -32.04 2.78 -5.62
C ASP A 336 -32.88 3.33 -4.44
N GLY A 337 -32.24 4.00 -3.46
CA GLY A 337 -32.87 4.52 -2.25
C GLY A 337 -32.97 3.49 -1.11
N THR A 338 -32.52 2.25 -1.31
CA THR A 338 -32.50 1.22 -0.26
C THR A 338 -31.55 1.63 0.86
N LYS A 339 -32.00 1.46 2.10
CA LYS A 339 -31.18 1.70 3.30
C LYS A 339 -30.40 0.45 3.67
N VAL A 340 -29.11 0.59 3.94
CA VAL A 340 -28.26 -0.48 4.45
C VAL A 340 -27.84 -0.14 5.86
N ASP A 341 -28.25 -0.96 6.81
CA ASP A 341 -27.85 -0.83 8.20
C ASP A 341 -26.34 -0.96 8.34
N ILE A 342 -25.73 -0.04 9.09
CA ILE A 342 -24.31 -0.05 9.42
C ILE A 342 -24.09 -0.25 10.92
N MET A 343 -25.13 -0.38 11.75
CA MET A 343 -24.99 -0.61 13.19
C MET A 343 -24.72 -2.09 13.53
N ASN A 344 -23.74 -2.67 12.84
CA ASN A 344 -23.39 -4.08 12.88
C ASN A 344 -21.90 -4.30 12.54
N ASP A 345 -21.45 -5.56 12.55
CA ASP A 345 -20.06 -5.95 12.34
C ASP A 345 -19.50 -5.58 10.94
N HIS A 346 -20.36 -5.30 9.95
CA HIS A 346 -19.97 -4.93 8.59
C HIS A 346 -20.05 -3.41 8.33
N GLY A 347 -20.51 -2.61 9.30
CA GLY A 347 -20.68 -1.17 9.15
C GLY A 347 -19.39 -0.45 8.76
N ALA A 348 -18.28 -0.79 9.42
CA ALA A 348 -16.97 -0.21 9.13
C ALA A 348 -16.45 -0.56 7.73
N ASP A 349 -16.78 -1.75 7.22
CA ASP A 349 -16.42 -2.17 5.86
C ASP A 349 -17.16 -1.32 4.82
N ILE A 350 -18.48 -1.18 4.98
CA ILE A 350 -19.31 -0.35 4.11
C ILE A 350 -18.89 1.13 4.18
N LEU A 351 -18.56 1.64 5.37
CA LEU A 351 -18.05 2.99 5.53
C LEU A 351 -16.71 3.18 4.82
N GLY A 352 -15.79 2.22 4.94
CA GLY A 352 -14.54 2.22 4.19
C GLY A 352 -14.76 2.32 2.69
N ASP A 353 -15.72 1.57 2.15
CA ASP A 353 -16.04 1.60 0.73
C ASP A 353 -16.60 2.94 0.25
N ILE A 354 -17.41 3.67 1.04
CA ILE A 354 -17.92 4.99 0.64
C ILE A 354 -16.93 6.14 0.93
N ILE A 355 -16.02 5.95 1.90
CA ILE A 355 -15.08 6.97 2.35
C ILE A 355 -13.84 7.02 1.45
N GLU A 356 -13.30 5.86 1.05
CA GLU A 356 -12.10 5.75 0.20
C GLU A 356 -12.25 6.55 -1.12
N SER A 357 -13.37 6.56 -1.84
CA SER A 357 -14.34 5.50 -2.05
C SER A 357 -13.78 4.43 -2.98
N SER A 358 -14.26 3.20 -2.87
CA SER A 358 -13.93 2.13 -3.79
C SER A 358 -15.05 1.89 -4.82
N THR A 359 -14.77 1.05 -5.82
CA THR A 359 -15.77 0.41 -6.71
C THR A 359 -16.82 -0.42 -5.97
N TYR A 360 -16.62 -0.74 -4.69
CA TYR A 360 -17.63 -1.38 -3.85
C TYR A 360 -18.60 -0.39 -3.19
N SER A 361 -18.31 0.92 -3.29
CA SER A 361 -19.22 1.96 -2.82
C SER A 361 -20.59 1.80 -3.48
N PRO A 362 -21.67 1.61 -2.70
CA PRO A 362 -22.99 1.34 -3.26
C PRO A 362 -23.73 2.59 -3.76
N ASN A 363 -23.12 3.77 -3.65
CA ASN A 363 -23.67 5.04 -4.15
C ASN A 363 -22.59 6.14 -4.27
N VAL A 364 -21.65 5.96 -5.21
CA VAL A 364 -20.57 6.93 -5.47
C VAL A 364 -21.13 8.30 -5.87
N GLN A 365 -22.26 8.34 -6.57
CA GLN A 365 -22.90 9.60 -6.96
C GLN A 365 -23.28 10.47 -5.76
N TYR A 366 -23.69 9.86 -4.65
CA TYR A 366 -24.07 10.56 -3.43
C TYR A 366 -22.89 10.77 -2.47
N TYR A 367 -22.11 9.73 -2.20
CA TYR A 367 -21.03 9.78 -1.19
C TYR A 367 -19.67 10.24 -1.75
N GLY A 368 -19.53 10.39 -3.06
CA GLY A 368 -18.29 10.84 -3.68
C GLY A 368 -17.11 9.90 -3.39
N ALA A 369 -15.91 10.48 -3.36
CA ALA A 369 -14.64 9.81 -3.07
C ALA A 369 -13.81 10.67 -2.10
N LEU A 370 -14.26 10.79 -0.85
CA LEU A 370 -13.75 11.77 0.12
C LEU A 370 -12.22 11.69 0.28
N HIS A 371 -11.70 10.49 0.61
CA HIS A 371 -10.27 10.26 0.81
C HIS A 371 -9.48 10.57 -0.45
N ASN A 372 -9.81 9.91 -1.58
CA ASN A 372 -9.05 10.05 -2.81
C ASN A 372 -9.07 11.48 -3.36
N THR A 373 -10.19 12.19 -3.21
CA THR A 373 -10.29 13.60 -3.62
C THR A 373 -9.48 14.49 -2.68
N ALA A 374 -9.46 14.20 -1.37
CA ALA A 374 -8.68 14.96 -0.40
C ALA A 374 -7.17 14.88 -0.63
N HIS A 375 -6.67 13.72 -1.08
CA HIS A 375 -5.28 13.55 -1.53
C HIS A 375 -4.93 14.54 -2.65
N ILE A 376 -5.79 14.65 -3.67
CA ILE A 376 -5.59 15.58 -4.79
C ILE A 376 -5.73 17.03 -4.33
N MET A 377 -6.72 17.33 -3.50
CA MET A 377 -6.93 18.68 -2.95
C MET A 377 -5.68 19.15 -2.20
N LEU A 378 -5.09 18.33 -1.34
CA LEU A 378 -3.84 18.64 -0.63
C LEU A 378 -2.64 18.75 -1.59
N GLY A 379 -2.51 17.80 -2.52
CA GLY A 379 -1.41 17.74 -3.47
C GLY A 379 -1.36 18.94 -4.42
N ARG A 380 -2.51 19.55 -4.74
CA ARG A 380 -2.61 20.68 -5.67
C ARG A 380 -2.55 22.06 -5.06
N GLN A 381 -2.49 22.22 -3.74
CA GLN A 381 -2.51 23.57 -3.13
C GLN A 381 -1.34 24.50 -3.53
N ALA A 382 -0.24 23.97 -4.09
CA ALA A 382 0.84 24.80 -4.64
C ALA A 382 0.51 25.43 -6.01
N ASP A 383 -0.39 24.81 -6.79
CA ASP A 383 -0.86 25.30 -8.09
C ASP A 383 -2.31 24.84 -8.35
N PRO A 384 -3.28 25.31 -7.53
CA PRO A 384 -4.65 24.77 -7.52
C PRO A 384 -5.42 25.04 -8.81
N HIS A 385 -5.01 26.05 -9.58
CA HIS A 385 -5.62 26.43 -10.87
C HIS A 385 -4.74 26.07 -12.08
N GLY A 386 -3.69 25.26 -11.90
CA GLY A 386 -2.79 24.84 -12.98
C GLY A 386 -2.10 25.99 -13.72
N LYS A 387 -1.94 27.14 -13.06
CA LYS A 387 -1.42 28.38 -13.67
C LYS A 387 0.07 28.26 -13.97
N TYR A 388 0.80 27.51 -13.14
CA TYR A 388 2.24 27.36 -13.22
C TYR A 388 2.65 26.06 -13.93
N GLY A 389 1.69 25.18 -14.23
CA GLY A 389 1.94 23.91 -14.88
C GLY A 389 2.79 22.98 -14.02
N LEU A 390 2.64 23.06 -12.69
CA LEU A 390 3.39 22.19 -11.79
C LEU A 390 2.90 20.73 -11.89
N PRO A 391 3.80 19.74 -11.76
CA PRO A 391 3.42 18.34 -11.74
C PRO A 391 2.67 18.00 -10.43
N PRO A 392 2.21 16.76 -10.26
CA PRO A 392 1.60 16.37 -9.02
C PRO A 392 2.51 16.48 -7.78
N GLY A 393 1.89 16.71 -6.62
CA GLY A 393 2.47 16.77 -5.29
C GLY A 393 2.59 15.38 -4.72
N VAL A 394 3.34 15.26 -3.62
CA VAL A 394 3.63 13.97 -2.99
C VAL A 394 2.38 13.24 -2.50
N MET A 395 1.30 13.96 -2.21
CA MET A 395 0.01 13.38 -1.80
C MET A 395 -0.70 12.61 -2.92
N GLU A 396 -0.27 12.72 -4.18
CA GLU A 396 -0.91 12.06 -5.32
C GLU A 396 -0.19 10.80 -5.80
N HIS A 397 0.65 10.22 -4.93
CA HIS A 397 1.30 8.92 -5.13
C HIS A 397 1.42 8.23 -3.79
N PHE A 398 1.09 6.95 -3.74
CA PHE A 398 1.20 6.18 -2.50
C PHE A 398 2.66 5.98 -2.09
N GLU A 399 3.59 6.03 -3.05
CA GLU A 399 5.05 5.98 -2.89
C GLU A 399 5.62 7.19 -2.14
N THR A 400 4.89 8.31 -2.09
CA THR A 400 5.39 9.57 -1.54
C THR A 400 4.47 10.23 -0.51
N ALA A 401 3.21 9.81 -0.40
CA ALA A 401 2.21 10.50 0.40
C ALA A 401 2.61 10.64 1.88
N THR A 402 3.17 9.58 2.50
CA THR A 402 3.55 9.58 3.91
C THR A 402 4.71 10.52 4.25
N ARG A 403 5.39 11.09 3.26
CA ARG A 403 6.44 12.11 3.45
C ARG A 403 5.85 13.45 3.87
N ASP A 404 4.63 13.75 3.45
CA ASP A 404 3.96 15.02 3.75
C ASP A 404 3.32 14.96 5.14
N PRO A 405 3.63 15.89 6.07
CA PRO A 405 2.96 15.96 7.37
C PRO A 405 1.43 16.07 7.28
N ALA A 406 0.91 16.67 6.19
CA ALA A 406 -0.53 16.77 5.96
C ALA A 406 -1.18 15.41 5.66
N PHE A 407 -0.43 14.39 5.27
CA PHE A 407 -0.94 13.02 5.17
C PHE A 407 -1.52 12.55 6.50
N PHE A 408 -0.76 12.68 7.58
CA PHE A 408 -1.20 12.21 8.89
C PHE A 408 -2.34 13.05 9.44
N ARG A 409 -2.39 14.36 9.13
CA ARG A 409 -3.52 15.23 9.47
C ARG A 409 -4.80 14.83 8.74
N LEU A 410 -4.69 14.55 7.43
CA LEU A 410 -5.80 14.03 6.63
C LEU A 410 -6.30 12.71 7.22
N HIS A 411 -5.41 11.76 7.46
CA HIS A 411 -5.80 10.45 7.96
C HIS A 411 -6.32 10.50 9.39
N LYS A 412 -5.88 11.43 10.24
CA LYS A 412 -6.49 11.70 11.54
C LYS A 412 -7.93 12.19 11.41
N TYR A 413 -8.19 13.11 10.47
CA TYR A 413 -9.55 13.57 10.16
C TYR A 413 -10.45 12.41 9.68
N MET A 414 -9.92 11.51 8.85
CA MET A 414 -10.66 10.35 8.36
C MET A 414 -10.87 9.29 9.43
N ASP A 415 -9.85 9.02 10.25
CA ASP A 415 -9.92 8.13 11.41
C ASP A 415 -10.99 8.58 12.40
N ASN A 416 -11.14 9.89 12.61
CA ASN A 416 -12.20 10.44 13.46
C ASN A 416 -13.62 10.24 12.89
N ILE A 417 -13.79 10.18 11.56
CA ILE A 417 -15.09 9.79 10.96
C ILE A 417 -15.41 8.33 11.31
N PHE A 418 -14.43 7.43 11.22
CA PHE A 418 -14.61 6.03 11.65
C PHE A 418 -14.83 5.91 13.15
N ARG A 419 -14.17 6.77 13.95
CA ARG A 419 -14.37 6.83 15.39
C ARG A 419 -15.81 7.15 15.75
N ASP A 420 -16.42 8.13 15.10
CA ASP A 420 -17.83 8.48 15.34
C ASP A 420 -18.75 7.27 15.13
N HIS A 421 -18.47 6.46 14.11
CA HIS A 421 -19.19 5.22 13.89
C HIS A 421 -18.90 4.19 14.98
N LYS A 422 -17.63 3.90 15.27
CA LYS A 422 -17.25 2.87 16.26
C LYS A 422 -17.72 3.21 17.67
N ASP A 423 -17.70 4.48 18.06
CA ASP A 423 -18.17 4.97 19.36
C ASP A 423 -19.71 5.00 19.45
N SER A 424 -20.43 4.92 18.32
CA SER A 424 -21.89 4.78 18.28
C SER A 424 -22.39 3.34 18.49
N LEU A 425 -21.51 2.35 18.33
CA LEU A 425 -21.85 0.93 18.51
C LEU A 425 -22.03 0.58 19.99
N PRO A 426 -22.85 -0.43 20.33
CA PRO A 426 -22.92 -0.95 21.68
C PRO A 426 -21.54 -1.42 22.15
N ALA A 427 -21.13 -1.00 23.35
CA ALA A 427 -19.90 -1.48 23.97
C ALA A 427 -19.99 -3.00 24.22
N TYR A 428 -18.86 -3.69 24.05
CA TYR A 428 -18.77 -5.12 24.36
C TYR A 428 -19.16 -5.38 25.82
N THR A 429 -19.96 -6.42 26.02
CA THR A 429 -20.30 -6.92 27.36
C THR A 429 -19.18 -7.82 27.89
N THR A 430 -19.25 -8.15 29.19
CA THR A 430 -18.33 -9.13 29.78
C THR A 430 -18.44 -10.47 29.06
N GLU A 431 -19.66 -10.86 28.67
CA GLU A 431 -19.95 -12.10 27.95
C GLU A 431 -19.32 -12.11 26.55
N ASP A 432 -19.27 -10.97 25.85
CA ASP A 432 -18.64 -10.88 24.52
C ASP A 432 -17.12 -11.07 24.58
N LEU A 433 -16.50 -10.63 25.69
CA LEU A 433 -15.04 -10.63 25.86
C LEU A 433 -14.51 -11.87 26.59
N THR A 434 -15.37 -12.56 27.36
CA THR A 434 -14.96 -13.68 28.19
C THR A 434 -14.68 -14.91 27.33
N PHE A 435 -13.45 -15.42 27.39
CA PHE A 435 -13.13 -16.74 26.87
C PHE A 435 -13.19 -17.78 27.99
N ASP A 436 -14.36 -18.41 28.17
CA ASP A 436 -14.65 -19.30 29.29
C ASP A 436 -13.58 -20.38 29.52
N GLY A 437 -13.13 -20.46 30.78
CA GLY A 437 -12.13 -21.44 31.22
C GLY A 437 -10.71 -21.18 30.73
N ILE A 438 -10.44 -20.08 30.01
CA ILE A 438 -9.11 -19.67 29.59
C ILE A 438 -8.63 -18.49 30.46
N THR A 439 -7.40 -18.56 30.94
CA THR A 439 -6.82 -17.48 31.76
C THR A 439 -5.37 -17.27 31.36
N VAL A 440 -5.01 -16.04 31.00
CA VAL A 440 -3.61 -15.64 30.84
C VAL A 440 -3.02 -15.51 32.25
N THR A 441 -2.07 -16.37 32.59
CA THR A 441 -1.44 -16.42 33.90
C THR A 441 -0.14 -15.63 33.94
N GLU A 442 0.54 -15.48 32.81
CA GLU A 442 1.77 -14.72 32.68
C GLU A 442 1.87 -14.08 31.30
N PHE A 443 2.36 -12.83 31.27
CA PHE A 443 2.76 -12.13 30.06
C PHE A 443 3.98 -11.29 30.41
N SER A 444 5.13 -11.61 29.82
CA SER A 444 6.36 -10.85 30.01
C SER A 444 7.12 -10.70 28.70
N VAL A 445 8.03 -9.72 28.67
CA VAL A 445 8.92 -9.48 27.53
C VAL A 445 10.32 -9.89 27.95
N GLU A 446 10.93 -10.78 27.19
CA GLU A 446 12.32 -11.19 27.32
C GLU A 446 13.18 -10.44 26.29
N GLY A 447 14.28 -9.85 26.77
CA GLY A 447 15.14 -8.96 25.99
C GLY A 447 14.84 -7.48 26.23
N ASP A 448 15.80 -6.63 25.87
CA ASP A 448 15.65 -5.18 25.99
C ASP A 448 14.88 -4.63 24.78
N LEU A 449 13.84 -3.84 25.04
CA LEU A 449 13.13 -3.08 24.00
C LEU A 449 13.98 -1.86 23.60
N GLU A 450 14.96 -2.09 22.73
CA GLU A 450 15.93 -1.09 22.29
C GLU A 450 15.82 -0.83 20.79
N THR A 451 15.64 0.45 20.43
CA THR A 451 15.69 0.93 19.04
C THR A 451 17.05 1.55 18.72
N TYR A 452 17.42 1.51 17.45
CA TYR A 452 18.65 2.13 16.94
C TYR A 452 18.46 2.58 15.50
N MET A 453 19.35 3.44 15.02
CA MET A 453 19.43 3.81 13.60
C MET A 453 20.54 3.01 12.94
N GLU A 454 20.27 2.40 11.79
CA GLU A 454 21.26 1.70 10.98
C GLU A 454 21.32 2.25 9.55
N ASP A 455 22.50 2.18 8.95
CA ASP A 455 22.69 2.57 7.55
C ASP A 455 22.17 1.45 6.64
N PHE A 456 21.21 1.78 5.77
CA PHE A 456 20.67 0.90 4.75
C PHE A 456 21.06 1.42 3.36
N GLU A 457 21.47 0.51 2.48
CA GLU A 457 21.93 0.83 1.13
C GLU A 457 20.99 0.26 0.05
N TYR A 458 20.67 1.07 -0.96
CA TYR A 458 19.96 0.60 -2.15
C TYR A 458 20.49 1.25 -3.44
N SER A 459 20.25 0.57 -4.56
CA SER A 459 20.74 0.95 -5.88
C SER A 459 19.95 2.11 -6.49
N LEU A 460 20.66 3.02 -7.15
CA LEU A 460 20.08 4.11 -7.97
C LEU A 460 20.28 3.89 -9.47
N VAL A 461 20.71 2.69 -9.87
CA VAL A 461 21.08 2.38 -11.26
C VAL A 461 19.90 2.55 -12.23
N ASN A 462 18.66 2.31 -11.80
CA ASN A 462 17.46 2.55 -12.64
C ASN A 462 17.04 4.02 -12.72
N ALA A 463 17.62 4.90 -11.89
CA ALA A 463 17.34 6.34 -11.94
C ALA A 463 18.11 7.02 -13.08
N VAL A 464 19.33 6.54 -13.37
CA VAL A 464 20.24 7.13 -14.33
C VAL A 464 20.02 6.56 -15.72
N ASP A 465 20.15 7.41 -16.74
CA ASP A 465 20.07 6.97 -18.13
C ASP A 465 21.36 6.28 -18.56
N ASP A 466 21.20 5.24 -19.36
CA ASP A 466 22.27 4.45 -19.92
C ASP A 466 21.93 3.96 -21.32
N THR A 467 22.93 3.39 -21.99
CA THR A 467 22.80 2.73 -23.28
C THR A 467 23.44 1.35 -23.18
N PRO A 468 22.93 0.31 -23.87
CA PRO A 468 23.51 -1.04 -23.81
C PRO A 468 25.02 -1.11 -24.12
N GLU A 469 25.56 -0.13 -24.85
CA GLU A 469 26.97 -0.04 -25.22
C GLU A 469 27.88 0.49 -24.09
N ILE A 470 27.31 1.13 -23.07
CA ILE A 470 28.05 1.69 -21.94
C ILE A 470 27.79 0.79 -20.72
N ALA A 471 28.86 0.35 -20.08
CA ALA A 471 28.72 -0.46 -18.87
C ALA A 471 27.98 0.34 -17.76
N ASP A 472 27.12 -0.35 -17.04
CA ASP A 472 26.53 0.19 -15.83
C ASP A 472 27.64 0.54 -14.82
N VAL A 473 27.43 1.66 -14.14
CA VAL A 473 28.31 2.14 -13.07
C VAL A 473 27.59 1.84 -11.76
N GLU A 474 28.30 1.31 -10.77
CA GLU A 474 27.71 1.07 -9.46
C GLU A 474 27.38 2.41 -8.79
N ILE A 475 26.08 2.67 -8.65
CA ILE A 475 25.55 3.89 -8.05
C ILE A 475 24.52 3.49 -7.00
N SER A 476 24.77 3.88 -5.75
CA SER A 476 23.89 3.58 -4.61
C SER A 476 23.75 4.77 -3.69
N THR A 477 22.74 4.71 -2.83
CA THR A 477 22.54 5.65 -1.73
C THR A 477 22.49 4.93 -0.40
N ILE A 478 22.93 5.63 0.66
CA ILE A 478 22.83 5.19 2.05
C ILE A 478 21.83 6.09 2.77
N ILE A 479 20.85 5.49 3.42
CA ILE A 479 19.90 6.17 4.30
C ILE A 479 19.99 5.59 5.72
N PRO A 480 19.90 6.43 6.78
CA PRO A 480 19.68 5.91 8.13
C PRO A 480 18.22 5.46 8.26
N ARG A 481 17.98 4.25 8.76
CA ARG A 481 16.63 3.70 9.03
C ARG A 481 16.50 3.28 10.48
N LEU A 482 15.30 3.43 11.04
CA LEU A 482 15.00 2.96 12.38
C LEU A 482 14.89 1.43 12.39
N ASN A 483 15.52 0.80 13.37
CA ASN A 483 15.41 -0.64 13.64
C ASN A 483 15.34 -0.89 15.15
N HIS A 484 15.12 -2.14 15.55
CA HIS A 484 15.08 -2.58 16.94
C HIS A 484 15.81 -3.92 17.15
N LYS A 485 16.28 -4.17 18.37
CA LYS A 485 16.83 -5.48 18.73
C LYS A 485 15.72 -6.53 18.80
N GLU A 486 16.07 -7.78 18.49
CA GLU A 486 15.14 -8.89 18.71
C GLU A 486 14.78 -9.03 20.19
N PHE A 487 13.49 -9.15 20.45
CA PHE A 487 12.91 -9.52 21.75
C PHE A 487 11.84 -10.59 21.56
N SER A 488 11.36 -11.18 22.66
CA SER A 488 10.28 -12.17 22.62
C SER A 488 9.27 -11.99 23.74
N TYR A 489 8.01 -12.35 23.45
CA TYR A 489 6.95 -12.43 24.44
C TYR A 489 6.95 -13.84 25.06
N HIS A 490 7.04 -13.91 26.38
CA HIS A 490 6.78 -15.12 27.14
C HIS A 490 5.34 -15.08 27.65
N ILE A 491 4.56 -16.10 27.27
CA ILE A 491 3.11 -16.12 27.48
C ILE A 491 2.74 -17.46 28.10
N ALA A 492 2.14 -17.40 29.30
CA ALA A 492 1.57 -18.57 29.96
C ALA A 492 0.04 -18.45 30.04
N ILE A 493 -0.66 -19.48 29.58
CA ILE A 493 -2.12 -19.56 29.53
C ILE A 493 -2.59 -20.88 30.12
N ASN A 494 -3.52 -20.81 31.06
CA ASN A 494 -4.18 -21.99 31.62
C ASN A 494 -5.54 -22.22 30.96
N ASN A 495 -5.80 -23.46 30.53
CA ASN A 495 -7.07 -23.91 29.96
C ASN A 495 -7.75 -24.94 30.89
N ASN A 496 -8.80 -24.49 31.57
CA ASN A 496 -9.57 -25.27 32.55
C ASN A 496 -10.74 -26.06 31.93
N ASN A 497 -10.87 -26.09 30.61
CA ASN A 497 -12.01 -26.78 29.95
C ASN A 497 -11.86 -28.31 29.88
N GLY A 498 -10.70 -28.86 30.25
CA GLY A 498 -10.43 -30.30 30.15
C GLY A 498 -10.30 -30.84 28.71
N VAL A 499 -10.38 -29.97 27.70
CA VAL A 499 -10.23 -30.28 26.28
C VAL A 499 -9.40 -29.21 25.58
N ASP A 500 -8.72 -29.59 24.49
CA ASP A 500 -7.97 -28.65 23.67
C ASP A 500 -8.88 -27.56 23.08
N LYS A 501 -8.41 -26.31 23.06
CA LYS A 501 -9.11 -25.16 22.47
C LYS A 501 -8.19 -24.44 21.49
N LEU A 502 -8.74 -23.98 20.37
CA LEU A 502 -8.04 -23.04 19.49
C LEU A 502 -8.28 -21.63 20.02
N ALA A 503 -7.22 -20.86 20.20
CA ALA A 503 -7.26 -19.48 20.66
C ALA A 503 -6.59 -18.56 19.62
N THR A 504 -7.03 -17.31 19.59
CA THR A 504 -6.31 -16.23 18.89
C THR A 504 -5.68 -15.35 19.97
N VAL A 505 -4.36 -15.20 19.93
CA VAL A 505 -3.63 -14.27 20.78
C VAL A 505 -3.49 -12.96 20.00
N ARG A 506 -3.85 -11.84 20.63
CA ARG A 506 -3.69 -10.49 20.07
C ARG A 506 -2.89 -9.66 21.05
N ILE A 507 -1.80 -9.05 20.58
CA ILE A 507 -0.91 -8.23 21.40
C ILE A 507 -1.01 -6.80 20.89
N PHE A 508 -1.34 -5.88 21.79
CA PHE A 508 -1.43 -4.45 21.52
C PHE A 508 -0.53 -3.68 22.48
N GLY A 509 -0.04 -2.53 22.02
CA GLY A 509 0.71 -1.59 22.86
C GLY A 509 0.30 -0.14 22.57
N TRP A 510 0.30 0.69 23.60
CA TRP A 510 0.16 2.14 23.47
C TRP A 510 1.00 2.85 24.54
N ALA A 511 1.20 4.16 24.37
CA ALA A 511 1.93 4.97 25.32
C ALA A 511 1.25 4.97 26.71
N HIS A 512 2.03 4.75 27.77
CA HIS A 512 1.48 4.81 29.14
C HIS A 512 1.18 6.25 29.58
N ARG A 513 1.94 7.21 29.06
CA ARG A 513 1.81 8.64 29.34
C ARG A 513 1.84 9.45 28.05
N ASP A 514 1.13 10.55 28.03
CA ASP A 514 1.15 11.53 26.94
C ASP A 514 2.41 12.42 26.98
N GLU A 515 2.53 13.35 26.05
CA GLU A 515 3.64 14.29 25.95
C GLU A 515 3.74 15.27 27.14
N ASN A 516 2.65 15.42 27.90
CA ASN A 516 2.59 16.23 29.13
C ASN A 516 2.91 15.43 30.39
N GLY A 517 3.08 14.10 30.26
CA GLY A 517 3.32 13.17 31.36
C GLY A 517 2.04 12.71 32.07
N GLU A 518 0.86 13.04 31.56
CA GLU A 518 -0.42 12.57 32.07
C GLU A 518 -0.67 11.11 31.67
N LEU A 519 -1.40 10.36 32.50
CA LEU A 519 -1.70 8.97 32.21
C LEU A 519 -2.77 8.88 31.12
N PHE A 520 -2.52 8.07 30.09
CA PHE A 520 -3.55 7.76 29.09
C PHE A 520 -4.71 7.03 29.76
N SER A 521 -5.94 7.53 29.56
CA SER A 521 -7.13 6.77 29.93
C SER A 521 -7.25 5.52 29.05
N PHE A 522 -8.00 4.51 29.51
CA PHE A 522 -8.28 3.35 28.67
C PHE A 522 -9.04 3.73 27.39
N ASP A 523 -9.94 4.71 27.46
CA ASP A 523 -10.75 5.14 26.31
C ASP A 523 -9.92 5.84 25.22
N GLU A 524 -8.91 6.61 25.62
CA GLU A 524 -7.95 7.18 24.68
C GLU A 524 -6.97 6.11 24.17
N GLY A 525 -6.44 5.30 25.10
CA GLY A 525 -5.47 4.25 24.80
C GLY A 525 -6.01 3.19 23.84
N ARG A 526 -7.28 2.78 23.96
CA ARG A 526 -7.89 1.78 23.05
C ARG A 526 -7.94 2.26 21.60
N TRP A 527 -8.09 3.57 21.36
CA TRP A 527 -8.16 4.13 20.01
C TRP A 527 -6.78 4.33 19.41
N ALA A 528 -5.78 4.65 20.26
CA ALA A 528 -4.39 4.82 19.86
C ALA A 528 -3.54 3.53 19.88
N ALA A 529 -4.15 2.39 20.20
CA ALA A 529 -3.43 1.13 20.38
C ALA A 529 -2.87 0.60 19.06
N LEU A 530 -1.59 0.23 19.09
CA LEU A 530 -0.88 -0.40 17.98
C LEU A 530 -1.00 -1.91 18.09
N GLU A 531 -1.47 -2.58 17.03
CA GLU A 531 -1.41 -4.04 16.91
C GLU A 531 0.05 -4.45 16.70
N LEU A 532 0.60 -5.20 17.65
CA LEU A 532 1.96 -5.70 17.60
C LEU A 532 2.01 -7.11 17.03
N ASP A 533 1.00 -7.94 17.31
CA ASP A 533 0.88 -9.28 16.76
C ASP A 533 -0.53 -9.87 16.90
N LYS A 534 -0.84 -10.83 16.02
CA LYS A 534 -2.06 -11.63 16.00
C LYS A 534 -1.76 -13.03 15.45
N PHE A 535 -1.95 -14.07 16.26
CA PHE A 535 -1.66 -15.45 15.83
C PHE A 535 -2.57 -16.47 16.52
N TRP A 536 -2.68 -17.64 15.89
CA TRP A 536 -3.45 -18.76 16.45
C TRP A 536 -2.56 -19.69 17.25
N VAL A 537 -3.07 -20.14 18.40
CA VAL A 537 -2.42 -21.13 19.24
C VAL A 537 -3.42 -22.20 19.63
N LYS A 538 -2.97 -23.46 19.62
CA LYS A 538 -3.74 -24.57 20.17
C LYS A 538 -3.40 -24.72 21.65
N LEU A 539 -4.36 -24.42 22.52
CA LEU A 539 -4.24 -24.54 23.97
C LEU A 539 -4.66 -25.94 24.42
N HIS A 540 -3.73 -26.71 24.94
CA HIS A 540 -3.99 -27.98 25.60
C HIS A 540 -4.65 -27.79 26.97
N ALA A 541 -5.35 -28.81 27.47
CA ALA A 541 -5.92 -28.76 28.82
C ALA A 541 -4.81 -28.60 29.88
N GLY A 542 -5.00 -27.69 30.83
CA GLY A 542 -3.99 -27.31 31.82
C GLY A 542 -3.12 -26.13 31.38
N GLY A 543 -1.90 -26.06 31.89
CA GLY A 543 -0.95 -24.98 31.61
C GLY A 543 -0.31 -25.11 30.22
N ASN A 544 -0.25 -23.98 29.50
CA ASN A 544 0.40 -23.82 28.21
C ASN A 544 1.39 -22.67 28.34
N GLU A 545 2.62 -22.88 27.89
CA GLU A 545 3.68 -21.89 27.92
C GLU A 545 4.34 -21.86 26.55
N PHE A 546 4.49 -20.67 25.97
CA PHE A 546 5.13 -20.50 24.68
C PHE A 546 5.81 -19.15 24.59
N VAL A 547 6.84 -19.11 23.74
CA VAL A 547 7.62 -17.92 23.43
C VAL A 547 7.28 -17.49 22.01
N ARG A 548 6.94 -16.21 21.83
CA ARG A 548 6.64 -15.61 20.53
C ARG A 548 7.68 -14.55 20.21
N LYS A 549 8.48 -14.75 19.17
CA LYS A 549 9.55 -13.80 18.81
C LYS A 549 8.98 -12.60 18.08
N SER A 550 9.60 -11.43 18.27
CA SER A 550 9.31 -10.22 17.48
C SER A 550 9.46 -10.45 15.97
N SER A 551 10.41 -11.28 15.55
CA SER A 551 10.61 -11.67 14.13
C SER A 551 9.54 -12.60 13.56
N GLU A 552 8.62 -13.10 14.38
CA GLU A 552 7.49 -13.93 13.94
C GLU A 552 6.18 -13.12 13.85
N ALA A 553 6.21 -11.83 14.19
CA ALA A 553 5.03 -10.98 14.22
C ALA A 553 4.31 -10.96 12.87
N SER A 554 2.98 -11.05 12.91
CA SER A 554 2.12 -11.05 11.73
C SER A 554 1.89 -9.66 11.11
N VAL A 555 2.26 -8.60 11.82
CA VAL A 555 2.03 -7.19 11.41
C VAL A 555 3.21 -6.64 10.60
N THR A 556 4.39 -7.23 10.74
CA THR A 556 5.63 -6.76 10.09
C THR A 556 6.13 -7.75 9.06
N VAL A 557 6.91 -7.23 8.11
CA VAL A 557 7.62 -8.03 7.10
C VAL A 557 9.10 -7.64 7.12
N THR A 558 9.97 -8.56 6.71
CA THR A 558 11.40 -8.27 6.55
C THR A 558 11.63 -7.41 5.31
N ASP A 559 12.76 -6.69 5.28
CA ASP A 559 13.18 -5.97 4.08
C ASP A 559 13.23 -6.90 2.85
N VAL A 560 12.73 -6.38 1.72
CA VAL A 560 12.75 -7.10 0.45
C VAL A 560 14.21 -7.21 -0.03
N PRO A 561 14.66 -8.38 -0.54
CA PRO A 561 15.98 -8.49 -1.12
C PRO A 561 16.23 -7.45 -2.20
N SER A 562 17.46 -6.95 -2.31
CA SER A 562 17.81 -5.98 -3.37
C SER A 562 17.50 -6.56 -4.76
N PHE A 563 17.17 -5.70 -5.70
CA PHE A 563 16.90 -6.05 -7.10
C PHE A 563 18.09 -6.82 -7.70
N LYS A 564 19.32 -6.42 -7.37
CA LYS A 564 20.53 -7.17 -7.75
C LYS A 564 20.52 -8.60 -7.21
N THR A 565 20.20 -8.79 -5.93
CA THR A 565 20.08 -10.13 -5.32
C THR A 565 18.97 -10.96 -5.96
N ILE A 566 17.83 -10.34 -6.31
CA ILE A 566 16.73 -11.03 -7.01
C ILE A 566 17.17 -11.46 -8.41
N MET A 567 17.89 -10.60 -9.14
CA MET A 567 18.46 -10.89 -10.45
C MET A 567 19.46 -12.06 -10.39
N GLU A 568 20.44 -12.01 -9.48
CA GLU A 568 21.47 -13.06 -9.33
C GLU A 568 20.87 -14.44 -9.07
N ARG A 569 19.79 -14.52 -8.27
CA ARG A 569 19.08 -15.79 -7.99
C ARG A 569 18.32 -16.37 -9.18
N THR A 570 18.22 -15.65 -10.30
CA THR A 570 17.55 -16.12 -11.53
C THR A 570 18.49 -16.57 -12.63
N VAL A 571 19.80 -16.37 -12.46
CA VAL A 571 20.82 -16.68 -13.47
C VAL A 571 21.47 -18.06 -13.25
N ASP A 572 21.24 -18.69 -12.09
CA ASP A 572 21.80 -19.99 -11.69
C ASP A 572 20.91 -21.21 -12.03
#